data_AF-A0A9P8IE68-F1
#
_entry.id   AF-A0A9P8IE68-F1
#
_cell.length_a   1.000
_cell.length_b   1.000
_cell.length_c   1.000
_cell.angle_alpha   90.00
_cell.angle_beta   90.00
_cell.angle_gamma   90.00
#
_symmetry.space_group_name_H-M   'P 1'
#
loop_
_entity.id
_entity.type
_entity.pdbx_description
1 polymer ?
#
loop_
_entity_poly.entity_id
_entity_poly.type
_entity_poly.pdbx_seq_one_letter_code
_entity_poly.pdbx_strand_id
1 'polypeptide(L)' 'MANDSRKFHVGQRVSFKDGNQSCTVRYIGTVEGTKGDWLGVEWDDASKGKHNGVHDGKRYFQ' A
#
# COMPACT_ATOMS: atom_id res chain seq x y z
N MET A 1 -11.43 22.04 14.45
CA MET A 1 -10.11 21.38 14.46
C MET A 1 -10.00 20.62 13.15
N ALA A 2 -8.97 20.89 12.36
CA ALA A 2 -8.90 20.47 10.96
C ALA A 2 -9.02 18.94 10.82
N ASN A 3 -9.94 18.52 9.94
CA ASN A 3 -10.22 17.12 9.61
C ASN A 3 -8.96 16.51 8.95
N ASP A 4 -8.22 15.71 9.71
CA ASP A 4 -6.96 15.07 9.32
C ASP A 4 -7.19 14.08 8.17
N SER A 5 -7.18 14.61 6.94
CA SER A 5 -7.73 13.97 5.75
C SER A 5 -6.66 13.46 4.79
N ARG A 6 -5.51 13.03 5.30
CA ARG A 6 -4.59 12.14 4.57
C ARG A 6 -4.05 11.04 5.49
N LYS A 7 -4.84 9.98 5.67
CA LYS A 7 -4.45 8.82 6.50
C LYS A 7 -3.16 8.13 6.04
N PHE A 8 -2.82 8.20 4.75
CA PHE A 8 -1.59 7.61 4.20
C PHE A 8 -0.99 8.48 3.09
N HIS A 9 0.34 8.42 2.92
CA HIS A 9 1.06 8.98 1.77
C HIS A 9 2.08 7.97 1.20
N VAL A 10 2.41 8.10 -0.08
CA VAL A 10 3.46 7.27 -0.71
C VAL A 10 4.81 7.54 -0.03
N GLY A 11 5.54 6.47 0.28
CA GLY A 11 6.76 6.50 1.08
C GLY A 11 6.52 6.37 2.59
N GLN A 12 5.26 6.44 3.05
CA GLN A 12 4.96 6.30 4.47
C GLN A 12 5.27 4.89 4.97
N ARG A 13 5.97 4.86 6.11
CA ARG A 13 6.18 3.64 6.88
C ARG A 13 4.97 3.33 7.75
N VAL A 14 4.43 2.11 7.66
CA VAL A 14 3.28 1.67 8.43
C VAL A 14 3.60 0.34 9.10
N SER A 15 3.29 0.23 10.38
CA SER A 15 3.45 -0.99 11.16
C SER A 15 2.09 -1.51 11.61
N PHE A 16 1.83 -2.78 11.34
CA PHE A 16 0.65 -3.52 11.75
C PHE A 16 1.01 -4.52 12.86
N LYS A 17 0.04 -4.81 13.74
CA LYS A 17 0.18 -5.74 14.88
C LYS A 17 1.41 -5.45 15.75
N ASP A 18 1.39 -4.29 16.41
CA ASP A 18 2.37 -3.92 17.44
C ASP A 18 3.83 -4.00 16.94
N GLY A 19 4.09 -3.51 15.72
CA GLY A 19 5.45 -3.41 15.16
C GLY A 19 5.94 -4.65 14.41
N ASN A 20 5.25 -5.78 14.51
CA ASN A 20 5.75 -7.05 13.99
C ASN A 20 5.56 -7.23 12.48
N GLN A 21 4.73 -6.40 11.84
CA GLN A 21 4.51 -6.42 10.39
C GLN A 21 4.63 -5.02 9.84
N SER A 22 5.79 -4.67 9.29
CA SER A 22 6.02 -3.33 8.76
C SER A 22 6.10 -3.33 7.24
N CYS A 23 5.56 -2.26 6.64
CA CYS A 23 5.56 -2.06 5.20
C CYS A 23 5.72 -0.58 4.84
N THR A 24 6.06 -0.33 3.59
CA THR A 24 6.14 0.99 2.99
C THR A 24 5.02 1.16 1.98
N VAL A 25 4.26 2.25 2.07
CA VAL A 25 3.24 2.58 1.06
C VAL A 25 3.94 2.95 -0.24
N ARG A 26 3.60 2.27 -1.33
CA ARG A 26 4.15 2.52 -2.66
C ARG A 26 3.12 3.06 -3.64
N TYR A 27 1.83 2.85 -3.37
CA TYR A 27 0.75 3.32 -4.24
C TYR A 27 -0.50 3.69 -3.44
N ILE A 28 -1.17 4.76 -3.87
CA ILE A 28 -2.50 5.17 -3.38
C ILE A 28 -3.33 5.52 -4.62
N GLY A 29 -4.44 4.82 -4.84
CA GLY A 29 -5.37 5.14 -5.92
C GLY A 29 -6.19 3.95 -6.40
N THR A 30 -6.93 4.14 -7.48
CA THR A 30 -7.81 3.11 -8.05
C THR A 30 -7.02 2.02 -8.79
N VAL A 31 -7.36 0.77 -8.53
CA VAL A 31 -6.90 -0.37 -9.34
C VAL A 31 -7.99 -0.71 -10.35
N GLU A 32 -7.62 -0.83 -11.62
CA GLU A 32 -8.53 -1.18 -12.71
C GLU A 32 -9.27 -2.49 -12.40
N GLY A 33 -10.56 -2.55 -12.68
CA GLY A 33 -11.40 -3.72 -12.36
C GLY A 33 -11.83 -3.83 -10.89
N THR A 34 -11.45 -2.89 -10.02
CA THR A 34 -11.81 -2.89 -8.59
C THR A 34 -12.67 -1.68 -8.21
N LYS A 35 -13.31 -1.73 -7.03
CA LYS A 35 -14.07 -0.60 -6.47
C LYS A 35 -13.26 0.10 -5.38
N GLY A 36 -13.24 1.43 -5.42
CA GLY A 36 -12.61 2.27 -4.39
C GLY A 36 -11.10 2.47 -4.55
N ASP A 37 -10.52 3.18 -3.59
CA ASP A 37 -9.08 3.43 -3.52
C ASP A 37 -8.35 2.27 -2.86
N TRP A 38 -7.19 1.92 -3.42
CA TRP A 38 -6.30 0.88 -2.94
C TRP A 38 -5.02 1.48 -2.37
N LEU A 39 -4.50 0.78 -1.36
CA LEU A 39 -3.19 1.03 -0.79
C LEU A 39 -2.25 -0.09 -1.24
N GLY A 40 -1.35 0.22 -2.17
CA GLY A 40 -0.26 -0.68 -2.53
C GLY A 40 0.87 -0.55 -1.53
N VAL A 41 1.28 -1.67 -0.93
CA VAL A 41 2.34 -1.72 0.09
C VAL A 41 3.43 -2.71 -0.29
N GLU A 42 4.66 -2.36 0.05
CA GLU A 42 5.82 -3.24 0.02
C GLU A 42 6.14 -3.66 1.46
N TRP A 43 6.07 -4.96 1.74
CA TRP A 43 6.41 -5.51 3.05
C TRP A 43 7.92 -5.66 3.19
N ASP A 44 8.44 -5.41 4.40
CA ASP A 44 9.85 -5.72 4.68
C ASP A 44 10.15 -7.20 4.69
N ASP A 45 9.20 -7.98 5.20
CA ASP A 45 9.26 -9.42 5.11
C ASP A 45 8.86 -9.84 3.70
N ALA A 46 9.85 -10.19 2.89
CA ALA A 46 9.68 -10.63 1.51
C ALA A 46 8.74 -11.85 1.38
N SER A 47 8.53 -12.63 2.45
CA SER A 47 7.58 -13.74 2.45
C SER A 47 6.10 -13.31 2.53
N LYS A 48 5.81 -12.03 2.85
CA LYS A 48 4.45 -11.48 3.00
C LYS A 48 3.93 -10.79 1.75
N GLY A 49 4.81 -10.41 0.81
CA GLY A 49 4.45 -9.76 -0.44
C GLY A 49 3.63 -10.69 -1.33
N LYS A 50 2.31 -10.49 -1.40
CA LYS A 50 1.44 -11.29 -2.29
C LYS A 50 1.62 -10.97 -3.78
N HIS A 51 2.05 -9.75 -4.10
CA HIS A 51 2.15 -9.23 -5.46
C HIS A 51 3.35 -8.29 -5.62
N ASN A 52 3.91 -8.20 -6.82
CA ASN A 52 5.06 -7.36 -7.17
C ASN A 52 4.66 -5.99 -7.77
N GLY A 53 3.50 -5.47 -7.36
CA GLY A 53 2.96 -4.20 -7.86
C GLY A 53 2.30 -4.25 -9.24
N VAL A 54 2.04 -5.45 -9.78
CA VAL A 54 1.31 -5.65 -11.05
C VAL A 54 -0.05 -6.30 -10.79
N HIS A 55 -1.10 -5.77 -11.41
CA HIS A 55 -2.44 -6.36 -11.44
C HIS A 55 -2.98 -6.36 -12.87
N ASP A 56 -3.43 -7.51 -13.36
CA ASP A 56 -3.91 -7.72 -14.75
C ASP A 56 -3.01 -7.11 -15.84
N GLY A 57 -1.69 -7.32 -15.71
CA GLY A 57 -0.70 -6.83 -16.67
C GLY A 57 -0.34 -5.35 -16.55
N LYS A 58 -1.02 -4.59 -15.67
CA LYS A 58 -0.75 -3.17 -15.40
C LYS A 58 0.11 -2.99 -14.15
N ARG A 59 1.19 -2.22 -14.28
CA ARG A 59 2.10 -1.89 -13.16
C ARG A 59 1.62 -0.64 -12.43
N TYR A 60 1.49 -0.73 -11.12
CA TYR A 60 1.10 0.36 -10.23
C TYR A 60 2.28 0.89 -9.41
N PHE A 61 3.19 0.00 -9.00
CA PHE A 61 4.41 0.36 -8.28
C PHE A 61 5.51 -0.70 -8.47
N GLN A 62 6.71 -0.39 -8.01
CA GLN A 62 7.88 -1.27 -7.93
C GLN A 62 8.54 -1.08 -6.56
#